data_AF-A0A081BNE0-F1
#
_entry.id   AF-A0A081BNE0-F1
#
_cell.length_a   1.000
_cell.length_b   1.000
_cell.length_c   1.000
_cell.angle_alpha   90.00
_cell.angle_beta   90.00
_cell.angle_gamma   90.00
#
_symmetry.space_group_name_H-M   'P 1'
#
loop_
_entity.id
_entity.type
_entity.pdbx_description
1 polymer ?
#
loop_
_entity_poly.entity_id
_entity_poly.type
_entity_poly.pdbx_seq_one_letter_code
_entity_poly.pdbx_strand_id
1 'polypeptide(L)'
;MNVLFLRSEKNGSITSMFRLPRSSRPRESLVILMLLLAALLTIFPNASAEKLRAAFGGICPADEGERRLALLKQHGFNAALVNDSGLDVKTALWKEWARLAHQYDILLFPILSFAGTAEIGEWRGSFTPYTTPDGTRLNRTSCPLDAEYWEKSVAQRWETLALLSKQVPFAGIVIDTEMYGSDIVVYEQPCLCDLCWQEFLLAISAADPAQFGLFGASPIPAAQRKQFLEEHQLWPQYLNIQEQRLQAIAAQIERRIHGINPALTLGIMAYVDSWFYRGLIRGLGTSAQPVNVFSETFYIRGWSSDVLAEQATIKQDSVATYLPGLWQGRFFSDDLPAQASELAHQADGYWFFTADSLWTDNPKTGHYALHGIPADYWAAWDKANTMIREQRREPFFPSSVYQPDIQRLQTPPRLKRLLHDLAAHPTSSPEDAARIVYAEQTLFHFLPTPDGVIRIIPDESPGQQAVSITYHLFDEAGTLAQTGDCTKLAEIAIPSHASGMMSLLISPEKPEFRIEFDSIPWVVEASVTFPLATRTSPLVMRFAVAPEQEKLRFKMTSYTAKPPLVTYVPPDGIERAGGEFHEYGEMCAPIADMTKEGGFWTLKIVAPSEETTRWHYFYQTPLPYVMLNMK
;
A
#
# COMPACT_ATOMS: atom_id res chain seq x y z
N MET A 1 18.58 24.23 43.82
CA MET A 1 19.16 22.93 43.44
C MET A 1 18.48 22.59 42.15
N ASN A 2 19.18 22.64 41.02
CA ASN A 2 18.51 22.56 39.71
C ASN A 2 18.51 21.10 39.28
N VAL A 3 17.35 20.46 39.38
CA VAL A 3 17.12 19.09 38.91
C VAL A 3 16.46 19.20 37.56
N LEU A 4 17.10 18.65 36.52
CA LEU A 4 16.51 18.57 35.19
C LEU A 4 15.72 17.27 35.10
N PHE A 5 14.42 17.36 34.83
CA PHE A 5 13.58 16.21 34.54
C PHE A 5 13.41 16.12 33.02
N LEU A 6 14.01 15.11 32.40
CA LEU A 6 13.68 14.75 31.03
C LEU A 6 12.48 13.82 31.09
N ARG A 7 11.31 14.32 30.69
CA ARG A 7 10.09 13.54 30.56
C ARG A 7 9.94 13.17 29.09
N SER A 8 10.02 11.89 28.76
CA SER A 8 9.55 11.40 27.46
C SER A 8 8.02 11.46 27.48
N GLU A 9 7.42 12.17 26.52
CA GLU A 9 5.95 12.26 26.41
C GLU A 9 5.31 10.93 25.98
N LYS A 10 6.10 9.94 25.54
CA LYS A 10 5.55 8.77 24.85
C LYS A 10 5.31 7.51 25.68
N ASN A 11 5.71 7.41 26.95
CA ASN A 11 5.26 6.32 27.84
C ASN A 11 5.62 6.66 29.29
N GLY A 12 4.62 6.75 30.15
CA GLY A 12 4.66 7.36 31.49
C GLY A 12 5.55 6.74 32.57
N SER A 13 6.69 6.12 32.27
CA SER A 13 7.64 5.73 33.32
C SER A 13 9.08 5.45 32.84
N ILE A 14 9.90 6.48 32.66
CA ILE A 14 11.33 6.47 33.04
C ILE A 14 11.70 7.88 33.51
N THR A 15 12.17 8.03 34.74
CA THR A 15 12.73 9.30 35.25
C THR A 15 14.21 9.12 35.49
N SER A 16 15.04 9.45 34.49
CA SER A 16 16.49 9.49 34.68
C SER A 16 16.85 10.81 35.36
N MET A 17 17.28 10.74 36.62
CA MET A 17 17.64 11.92 37.41
C MET A 17 19.12 12.26 37.21
N PHE A 18 19.41 13.31 36.44
CA PHE A 18 20.78 13.81 36.29
C PHE A 18 21.05 14.94 37.28
N ARG A 19 22.00 14.73 38.21
CA ARG A 19 22.49 15.78 39.10
C ARG A 19 23.57 16.58 38.38
N LEU A 20 23.25 17.81 37.99
CA LEU A 20 24.26 18.74 37.49
C LEU A 20 25.09 19.29 38.66
N PRO A 21 26.43 19.41 38.51
CA PRO A 21 27.27 20.07 39.52
C PRO A 21 26.84 21.53 39.70
N ARG A 22 26.90 22.02 40.95
CA ARG A 22 26.60 23.44 41.28
C ARG A 22 27.69 24.33 40.66
N SER A 23 27.47 24.84 39.45
CA SER A 23 28.22 26.00 38.96
C SER A 23 27.62 27.27 39.56
N SER A 24 28.48 28.16 40.06
CA SER A 24 28.12 29.50 40.57
C SER A 24 27.85 30.51 39.45
N ARG A 25 27.84 30.08 38.18
CA ARG A 25 27.67 30.95 37.01
C ARG A 25 26.59 30.37 36.09
N PRO A 26 25.39 30.98 36.01
CA PRO A 26 24.25 30.47 35.22
C PRO A 26 24.58 30.21 33.75
N ARG A 27 25.52 30.98 33.17
CA ARG A 27 25.96 30.83 31.79
C ARG A 27 26.74 29.53 31.54
N GLU A 28 27.52 29.06 32.51
CA GLU A 28 28.31 27.83 32.35
C GLU A 28 27.42 26.57 32.38
N SER A 29 26.38 26.55 33.22
CA SER A 29 25.40 25.46 33.26
C SER A 29 24.59 25.34 31.96
N LEU A 30 24.27 26.46 31.32
CA LEU A 30 23.58 26.47 30.03
C LEU A 30 24.48 25.95 28.91
N VAL A 31 25.77 26.34 28.91
CA VAL A 31 26.76 25.83 27.95
C VAL A 31 26.99 24.33 28.13
N ILE A 32 27.11 23.83 29.36
CA ILE A 32 27.24 22.38 29.63
C ILE A 32 25.99 21.61 29.18
N LEU A 33 24.79 22.16 29.41
CA LEU A 33 23.55 21.53 28.95
C LEU A 33 23.44 21.51 27.41
N MET A 34 23.80 22.61 26.74
CA MET A 34 23.85 22.65 25.28
C MET A 34 24.91 21.71 24.71
N LEU A 35 26.07 21.59 25.35
CA LEU A 35 27.12 20.65 24.96
C LEU A 35 26.71 19.19 25.20
N LEU A 36 25.96 18.89 26.27
CA LEU A 36 25.40 17.55 26.52
C LEU A 36 24.27 17.21 25.55
N LEU A 37 23.41 18.17 25.20
CA LEU A 37 22.39 17.99 24.16
C LEU A 37 23.03 17.82 22.78
N ALA A 38 24.04 18.63 22.44
CA ALA A 38 24.81 18.48 21.20
C ALA A 38 25.60 17.16 21.18
N ALA A 39 26.16 16.73 22.32
CA ALA A 39 26.80 15.42 22.47
C ALA A 39 25.78 14.28 22.32
N LEU A 40 24.60 14.38 22.91
CA LEU A 40 23.53 13.38 22.73
C LEU A 40 23.04 13.34 21.28
N LEU A 41 22.91 14.49 20.62
CA LEU A 41 22.55 14.60 19.19
C LEU A 41 23.69 14.14 18.25
N THR A 42 24.93 14.00 18.73
CA THR A 42 26.07 13.48 17.97
C THR A 42 26.44 12.04 18.33
N ILE A 43 26.07 11.56 19.51
CA ILE A 43 26.17 10.14 19.95
C ILE A 43 25.02 9.31 19.36
N PHE A 44 23.86 9.93 19.13
CA PHE A 44 22.85 9.42 18.21
C PHE A 44 22.95 10.23 16.91
N PRO A 45 23.98 10.00 16.07
CA PRO A 45 23.94 10.59 14.76
C PRO A 45 22.64 10.11 14.11
N ASN A 46 21.80 11.05 13.69
CA ASN A 46 20.86 10.85 12.59
C ASN A 46 21.65 10.56 11.28
N ALA A 47 22.71 9.74 11.34
CA ALA A 47 23.07 8.90 10.24
C ALA A 47 21.84 8.04 10.06
N SER A 48 20.94 8.49 9.17
CA SER A 48 19.83 7.70 8.66
C SER A 48 20.39 6.30 8.51
N ALA A 49 19.90 5.36 9.33
CA ALA A 49 20.24 3.95 9.13
C ALA A 49 20.12 3.66 7.63
N GLU A 50 21.12 2.96 7.09
CA GLU A 50 21.13 2.72 5.66
C GLU A 50 19.78 2.14 5.24
N LYS A 51 19.10 2.80 4.29
CA LYS A 51 17.77 2.38 3.85
C LYS A 51 17.86 0.95 3.32
N LEU A 52 16.94 0.10 3.74
CA LEU A 52 16.86 -1.26 3.21
C LEU A 52 16.42 -1.20 1.74
N ARG A 53 17.14 -1.88 0.86
CA ARG A 53 16.86 -1.96 -0.57
C ARG A 53 16.88 -3.44 -0.90
N ALA A 54 15.70 -4.06 -0.84
CA ALA A 54 15.56 -5.50 -0.83
C ALA A 54 14.95 -6.04 -2.14
N ALA A 55 15.47 -7.19 -2.60
CA ALA A 55 14.97 -7.88 -3.77
C ALA A 55 14.36 -9.23 -3.36
N PHE A 56 13.12 -9.51 -3.78
CA PHE A 56 12.49 -10.81 -3.59
C PHE A 56 12.85 -11.79 -4.72
N GLY A 57 13.13 -13.04 -4.38
CA GLY A 57 13.25 -14.14 -5.34
C GLY A 57 13.19 -15.53 -4.68
N GLY A 58 13.00 -16.57 -5.49
CA GLY A 58 13.01 -17.95 -5.00
C GLY A 58 14.41 -18.46 -4.63
N ILE A 59 14.48 -19.36 -3.65
CA ILE A 59 15.71 -20.11 -3.33
C ILE A 59 16.13 -20.97 -4.53
N CYS A 60 17.43 -21.00 -4.84
CA CYS A 60 18.00 -21.80 -5.91
C CYS A 60 19.34 -22.44 -5.48
N PRO A 61 19.94 -23.32 -6.30
CA PRO A 61 21.27 -23.87 -6.04
C PRO A 61 22.33 -22.78 -5.79
N ALA A 62 23.36 -23.12 -5.01
CA ALA A 62 24.31 -22.13 -4.49
C ALA A 62 25.12 -21.38 -5.56
N ASP A 63 25.49 -22.05 -6.64
CA ASP A 63 26.19 -21.46 -7.79
C ASP A 63 25.33 -20.41 -8.49
N GLU A 64 24.04 -20.68 -8.65
CA GLU A 64 23.10 -19.68 -9.16
C GLU A 64 22.84 -18.56 -8.13
N GLY A 65 22.75 -18.90 -6.85
CA GLY A 65 22.61 -17.95 -5.75
C GLY A 65 23.76 -16.95 -5.68
N GLU A 66 25.00 -17.41 -5.83
CA GLU A 66 26.20 -16.55 -5.92
C GLU A 66 26.06 -15.52 -7.04
N ARG A 67 25.70 -15.98 -8.25
CA ARG A 67 25.48 -15.09 -9.40
C ARG A 67 24.40 -14.04 -9.13
N ARG A 68 23.26 -14.45 -8.53
CA ARG A 68 22.15 -13.55 -8.21
C ARG A 68 22.56 -12.49 -7.17
N LEU A 69 23.25 -12.90 -6.11
CA LEU A 69 23.73 -12.00 -5.06
C LEU A 69 24.77 -11.00 -5.59
N ALA A 70 25.68 -11.46 -6.46
CA ALA A 70 26.64 -10.59 -7.13
C ALA A 70 25.94 -9.50 -7.97
N LEU A 71 24.92 -9.88 -8.75
CA LEU A 71 24.11 -8.94 -9.53
C LEU A 71 23.37 -7.93 -8.65
N LEU A 72 22.75 -8.39 -7.56
CA LEU A 72 22.09 -7.50 -6.60
C LEU A 72 23.06 -6.47 -6.02
N LYS A 73 24.26 -6.91 -5.61
CA LYS A 73 25.30 -6.00 -5.10
C LYS A 73 25.77 -5.02 -6.17
N GLN A 74 26.00 -5.49 -7.39
CA GLN A 74 26.36 -4.65 -8.54
C GLN A 74 25.33 -3.53 -8.74
N HIS A 75 24.05 -3.86 -8.60
CA HIS A 75 22.95 -2.92 -8.78
C HIS A 75 22.53 -2.15 -7.52
N GLY A 76 23.38 -2.17 -6.48
CA GLY A 76 23.24 -1.31 -5.31
C GLY A 76 22.20 -1.74 -4.27
N PHE A 77 21.66 -2.95 -4.41
CA PHE A 77 20.85 -3.58 -3.35
C PHE A 77 21.74 -3.96 -2.17
N ASN A 78 21.15 -3.95 -0.97
CA ASN A 78 21.83 -4.35 0.26
C ASN A 78 21.10 -5.47 0.99
N ALA A 79 19.99 -5.98 0.44
CA ALA A 79 19.22 -7.06 1.04
C ALA A 79 18.62 -8.01 -0.02
N ALA A 80 18.50 -9.27 0.36
CA ALA A 80 17.85 -10.32 -0.42
C ALA A 80 16.78 -11.02 0.43
N LEU A 81 15.55 -11.04 -0.08
CA LEU A 81 14.42 -11.74 0.48
C LEU A 81 14.26 -13.04 -0.31
N VAL A 82 14.60 -14.17 0.28
CA VAL A 82 14.72 -15.44 -0.45
C VAL A 82 13.66 -16.41 0.03
N ASN A 83 12.71 -16.76 -0.83
CA ASN A 83 11.60 -17.64 -0.47
C ASN A 83 11.94 -19.13 -0.67
N ASP A 84 11.71 -19.92 0.37
CA ASP A 84 11.71 -21.38 0.32
C ASP A 84 10.30 -21.91 0.60
N SER A 85 9.57 -22.21 -0.47
CA SER A 85 8.21 -22.76 -0.41
C SER A 85 8.17 -24.23 0.03
N GLY A 86 9.33 -24.85 0.31
CA GLY A 86 9.43 -26.18 0.86
C GLY A 86 9.04 -26.25 2.34
N LEU A 87 8.50 -27.39 2.76
CA LEU A 87 8.14 -27.65 4.16
C LEU A 87 9.39 -27.70 5.04
N ASP A 88 10.41 -28.45 4.62
CA ASP A 88 11.66 -28.63 5.36
C ASP A 88 12.66 -27.50 5.14
N VAL A 89 13.30 -27.05 6.22
CA VAL A 89 14.40 -26.09 6.14
C VAL A 89 15.65 -26.78 5.58
N LYS A 90 16.04 -26.40 4.36
CA LYS A 90 17.24 -26.91 3.66
C LYS A 90 18.53 -26.37 4.28
N THR A 91 18.86 -26.81 5.50
CA THR A 91 19.95 -26.22 6.33
C THR A 91 21.28 -26.09 5.60
N ALA A 92 21.70 -27.10 4.82
CA ALA A 92 22.95 -27.06 4.07
C ALA A 92 22.96 -25.94 3.00
N LEU A 93 21.87 -25.80 2.26
CA LEU A 93 21.73 -24.76 1.23
C LEU A 93 21.67 -23.37 1.85
N TRP A 94 20.93 -23.22 2.96
CA TRP A 94 20.83 -21.96 3.70
C TRP A 94 22.16 -21.51 4.31
N LYS A 95 23.01 -22.44 4.80
CA LYS A 95 24.39 -22.12 5.22
C LYS A 95 25.19 -21.51 4.07
N GLU A 96 25.04 -22.06 2.88
CA GLU A 96 25.80 -21.62 1.73
C GLU A 96 25.34 -20.24 1.24
N TRP A 97 24.03 -20.05 1.10
CA TRP A 97 23.45 -18.74 0.79
C TRP A 97 23.85 -17.66 1.79
N ALA A 98 23.87 -17.95 3.08
CA ALA A 98 24.29 -16.98 4.10
C ALA A 98 25.76 -16.57 3.96
N ARG A 99 26.65 -17.51 3.66
CA ARG A 99 28.07 -17.21 3.42
C ARG A 99 28.26 -16.38 2.17
N LEU A 100 27.58 -16.74 1.08
CA LEU A 100 27.62 -16.00 -0.17
C LEU A 100 27.07 -14.58 0.02
N ALA A 101 25.91 -14.42 0.66
CA ALA A 101 25.33 -13.11 0.90
C ALA A 101 26.26 -12.22 1.73
N HIS A 102 26.92 -12.78 2.75
CA HIS A 102 27.94 -12.07 3.52
C HIS A 102 29.15 -11.64 2.69
N GLN A 103 29.64 -12.52 1.80
CA GLN A 103 30.75 -12.19 0.89
C GLN A 103 30.43 -10.99 -0.01
N TYR A 104 29.17 -10.84 -0.42
CA TYR A 104 28.70 -9.69 -1.22
C TYR A 104 28.18 -8.52 -0.38
N ASP A 105 28.25 -8.59 0.96
CA ASP A 105 27.70 -7.57 1.85
C ASP A 105 26.22 -7.28 1.52
N ILE A 106 25.44 -8.37 1.48
CA ILE A 106 23.99 -8.42 1.30
C ILE A 106 23.38 -9.02 2.58
N LEU A 107 22.41 -8.32 3.16
CA LEU A 107 21.58 -8.80 4.25
C LEU A 107 20.63 -9.89 3.74
N LEU A 108 20.80 -11.12 4.23
CA LEU A 108 19.95 -12.25 3.83
C LEU A 108 18.79 -12.43 4.80
N PHE A 109 17.57 -12.49 4.24
CA PHE A 109 16.33 -12.81 4.93
C PHE A 109 15.70 -14.06 4.30
N PRO A 110 15.84 -15.24 4.92
CA PRO A 110 15.05 -16.41 4.57
C PRO A 110 13.57 -16.13 4.80
N ILE A 111 12.75 -16.38 3.78
CA ILE A 111 11.30 -16.32 3.84
C ILE A 111 10.77 -17.75 3.83
N LEU A 112 9.86 -18.04 4.76
CA LEU A 112 9.11 -19.28 4.78
C LEU A 112 7.61 -18.95 4.60
N SER A 113 6.95 -19.63 3.66
CA SER A 113 5.50 -19.51 3.51
C SER A 113 4.75 -20.07 4.72
N PHE A 114 3.68 -19.39 5.10
CA PHE A 114 2.65 -19.82 6.02
C PHE A 114 1.49 -20.43 5.23
N ALA A 115 1.13 -21.68 5.53
CA ALA A 115 0.10 -22.41 4.78
C ALA A 115 0.43 -22.52 3.27
N GLY A 116 1.69 -22.83 2.95
CA GLY A 116 2.11 -23.14 1.58
C GLY A 116 1.46 -24.42 1.06
N THR A 117 1.46 -24.63 -0.26
CA THR A 117 0.81 -25.80 -0.89
C THR A 117 1.31 -27.15 -0.34
N ALA A 118 2.63 -27.29 -0.15
CA ALA A 118 3.21 -28.51 0.42
C ALA A 118 2.81 -28.71 1.89
N GLU A 119 2.81 -27.63 2.66
CA GLU A 119 2.47 -27.62 4.08
C GLU A 119 1.00 -28.00 4.33
N ILE A 120 0.07 -27.36 3.62
CA ILE A 120 -1.36 -27.70 3.71
C ILE A 120 -1.62 -29.11 3.18
N GLY A 121 -0.89 -29.55 2.16
CA GLY A 121 -0.97 -30.93 1.65
C GLY A 121 -0.62 -31.96 2.74
N GLU A 122 0.46 -31.74 3.47
CA GLU A 122 0.96 -32.64 4.51
C GLU A 122 0.07 -32.62 5.77
N TRP A 123 -0.37 -31.45 6.21
CA TRP A 123 -1.05 -31.31 7.51
C TRP A 123 -2.57 -31.22 7.40
N ARG A 124 -3.15 -31.49 6.23
CA ARG A 124 -4.60 -31.47 6.04
C ARG A 124 -5.31 -32.33 7.08
N GLY A 125 -6.25 -31.73 7.81
CA GLY A 125 -7.02 -32.41 8.85
C GLY A 125 -6.30 -32.54 10.20
N SER A 126 -5.06 -32.05 10.32
CA SER A 126 -4.28 -32.01 11.57
C SER A 126 -4.31 -30.65 12.27
N PHE A 127 -5.12 -29.71 11.76
CA PHE A 127 -5.32 -28.39 12.34
C PHE A 127 -6.82 -28.09 12.46
N THR A 128 -7.16 -27.18 13.37
CA THR A 128 -8.49 -26.60 13.50
C THR A 128 -8.78 -25.78 12.24
N PRO A 129 -9.83 -26.09 11.48
CA PRO A 129 -10.18 -25.36 10.27
C PRO A 129 -10.65 -23.93 10.60
N TYR A 130 -10.38 -23.02 9.68
CA TYR A 130 -11.02 -21.72 9.67
C TYR A 130 -12.53 -21.87 9.46
N THR A 131 -13.32 -21.07 10.15
CA THR A 131 -14.76 -20.97 9.95
C THR A 131 -15.11 -19.51 9.67
N THR A 132 -15.68 -19.26 8.50
CA THR A 132 -16.07 -17.93 8.01
C THR A 132 -17.22 -17.33 8.83
N PRO A 133 -17.51 -16.02 8.65
CA PRO A 133 -18.62 -15.35 9.33
C PRO A 133 -20.02 -15.95 9.11
N ASP A 134 -20.25 -16.65 8.00
CA ASP A 134 -21.51 -17.36 7.68
C ASP A 134 -21.55 -18.80 8.22
N GLY A 135 -20.49 -19.24 8.91
CA GLY A 135 -20.38 -20.60 9.46
C GLY A 135 -19.81 -21.64 8.50
N THR A 136 -19.39 -21.25 7.28
CA THR A 136 -18.73 -22.16 6.34
C THR A 136 -17.35 -22.57 6.86
N ARG A 137 -17.12 -23.89 6.92
CA ARG A 137 -15.85 -24.48 7.36
C ARG A 137 -14.91 -24.66 6.17
N LEU A 138 -13.75 -24.00 6.21
CA LEU A 138 -12.70 -24.08 5.18
C LEU A 138 -11.66 -25.12 5.60
N ASN A 139 -11.70 -26.30 4.99
CA ASN A 139 -10.92 -27.46 5.44
C ASN A 139 -9.45 -27.42 5.03
N ARG A 140 -9.04 -26.48 4.18
CA ARG A 140 -7.64 -26.26 3.81
C ARG A 140 -7.05 -25.00 4.41
N THR A 141 -7.86 -24.19 5.09
CA THR A 141 -7.40 -22.98 5.79
C THR A 141 -7.34 -23.27 7.29
N SER A 142 -6.19 -23.11 7.92
CA SER A 142 -6.06 -23.27 9.37
C SER A 142 -6.75 -22.12 10.12
N CYS A 143 -7.13 -22.36 11.36
CA CYS A 143 -7.60 -21.32 12.26
C CYS A 143 -6.39 -20.44 12.65
N PRO A 144 -6.50 -19.10 12.59
CA PRO A 144 -5.39 -18.20 12.92
C PRO A 144 -4.96 -18.26 14.39
N LEU A 145 -5.78 -18.84 15.27
CA LEU A 145 -5.47 -19.04 16.70
C LEU A 145 -5.09 -20.49 17.04
N ASP A 146 -4.93 -21.37 16.05
CA ASP A 146 -4.48 -22.73 16.28
C ASP A 146 -2.99 -22.74 16.64
N ALA A 147 -2.69 -22.78 17.94
CA ALA A 147 -1.33 -22.76 18.45
C ALA A 147 -0.49 -23.97 18.00
N GLU A 148 -1.12 -25.13 17.77
CA GLU A 148 -0.41 -26.32 17.29
C GLU A 148 0.02 -26.15 15.84
N TYR A 149 -0.83 -25.52 15.02
CA TYR A 149 -0.46 -25.16 13.66
C TYR A 149 0.70 -24.15 13.65
N TRP A 150 0.63 -23.08 14.44
CA TRP A 150 1.72 -22.10 14.58
C TRP A 150 3.04 -22.72 15.05
N GLU A 151 2.98 -23.69 15.96
CA GLU A 151 4.15 -24.41 16.44
C GLU A 151 4.87 -25.13 15.29
N LYS A 152 4.13 -25.89 14.48
CA LYS A 152 4.69 -26.69 13.37
C LYS A 152 5.08 -25.81 12.18
N SER A 153 4.18 -24.91 11.78
CA SER A 153 4.29 -24.05 10.60
C SER A 153 5.40 -23.03 10.70
N VAL A 154 5.57 -22.46 11.89
CA VAL A 154 6.42 -21.27 12.08
C VAL A 154 7.49 -21.54 13.12
N ALA A 155 7.11 -21.87 14.36
CA ALA A 155 8.05 -21.88 15.48
C ALA A 155 9.24 -22.84 15.25
N GLN A 156 8.97 -24.10 14.88
CA GLN A 156 10.02 -25.11 14.69
C GLN A 156 10.96 -24.78 13.52
N ARG A 157 10.42 -24.27 12.41
CA ARG A 157 11.22 -23.89 11.23
C ARG A 157 12.05 -22.64 11.51
N TRP A 158 11.48 -21.65 12.20
CA TRP A 158 12.20 -20.44 12.63
C TRP A 158 13.29 -20.76 13.65
N GLU A 159 13.05 -21.66 14.61
CA GLU A 159 14.08 -22.11 15.56
C GLU A 159 15.26 -22.76 14.84
N THR A 160 14.99 -23.56 13.81
CA THR A 160 16.03 -24.16 12.98
C THR A 160 16.90 -23.08 12.31
N LEU A 161 16.28 -22.04 11.72
CA LEU A 161 17.01 -20.91 11.13
C LEU A 161 17.71 -20.05 12.19
N ALA A 162 17.14 -19.89 13.39
CA ALA A 162 17.73 -19.15 14.49
C ALA A 162 19.00 -19.84 15.01
N LEU A 163 18.97 -21.16 15.18
CA LEU A 163 20.15 -21.96 15.52
C LEU A 163 21.21 -21.89 14.42
N LEU A 164 20.78 -21.85 13.16
CA LEU A 164 21.66 -21.70 12.01
C LEU A 164 22.35 -20.33 11.98
N SER A 165 21.64 -19.26 12.36
CA SER A 165 22.17 -17.89 12.41
C SER A 165 23.33 -17.69 13.39
N LYS A 166 23.55 -18.64 14.32
CA LYS A 166 24.73 -18.64 15.20
C LYS A 166 26.01 -19.04 14.47
N GLN A 167 25.88 -19.71 13.33
CA GLN A 167 26.98 -20.26 12.55
C GLN A 167 27.23 -19.46 11.28
N VAL A 168 26.19 -18.80 10.76
CA VAL A 168 26.23 -18.02 9.52
C VAL A 168 25.41 -16.74 9.67
N PRO A 169 25.74 -15.66 8.95
CA PRO A 169 25.08 -14.37 9.15
C PRO A 169 23.74 -14.32 8.41
N PHE A 170 22.64 -14.47 9.16
CA PHE A 170 21.33 -14.02 8.72
C PHE A 170 21.05 -12.63 9.29
N ALA A 171 20.44 -11.77 8.49
CA ALA A 171 19.97 -10.46 8.95
C ALA A 171 18.63 -10.60 9.69
N GLY A 172 17.80 -11.54 9.26
CA GLY A 172 16.53 -11.82 9.91
C GLY A 172 15.84 -13.05 9.34
N ILE A 173 14.61 -13.31 9.79
CA ILE A 173 13.73 -14.38 9.30
C ILE A 173 12.36 -13.76 9.03
N VAL A 174 11.75 -14.12 7.90
CA VAL A 174 10.47 -13.55 7.47
C VAL A 174 9.45 -14.67 7.24
N ILE A 175 8.20 -14.39 7.60
CA ILE A 175 7.06 -15.25 7.27
C ILE A 175 6.28 -14.59 6.15
N ASP A 176 6.10 -15.31 5.06
CA ASP A 176 5.17 -14.93 4.01
C ASP A 176 3.78 -15.42 4.40
N THR A 177 2.88 -14.47 4.64
CA THR A 177 1.53 -14.76 5.12
C THR A 177 0.52 -15.08 4.02
N GLU A 178 0.92 -15.05 2.74
CA GLU A 178 0.07 -15.52 1.65
C GLU A 178 -0.09 -17.05 1.71
N MET A 179 -1.33 -17.48 1.92
CA MET A 179 -1.67 -18.88 2.16
C MET A 179 -1.96 -19.64 0.86
N TYR A 180 -0.95 -19.81 0.01
CA TYR A 180 -1.11 -20.42 -1.32
C TYR A 180 -1.71 -21.84 -1.32
N GLY A 181 -1.61 -22.57 -0.20
CA GLY A 181 -2.19 -23.90 -0.03
C GLY A 181 -3.64 -23.92 0.48
N SER A 182 -4.15 -22.79 0.96
CA SER A 182 -5.43 -22.66 1.66
C SER A 182 -6.63 -22.40 0.74
N ASP A 183 -7.83 -22.32 1.33
CA ASP A 183 -9.07 -21.95 0.62
C ASP A 183 -9.23 -20.41 0.48
N ILE A 184 -8.46 -19.62 1.24
CA ILE A 184 -8.35 -18.15 1.15
C ILE A 184 -6.88 -17.74 1.14
N VAL A 185 -6.56 -16.58 0.59
CA VAL A 185 -5.17 -16.10 0.45
C VAL A 185 -4.66 -15.46 1.73
N VAL A 186 -5.47 -14.65 2.41
CA VAL A 186 -5.12 -13.93 3.66
C VAL A 186 -6.30 -13.92 4.63
N TYR A 187 -6.04 -13.64 5.91
CA TYR A 187 -7.10 -13.47 6.92
C TYR A 187 -7.60 -12.02 6.98
N GLU A 188 -8.67 -11.74 6.23
CA GLU A 188 -9.38 -10.45 6.30
C GLU A 188 -10.43 -10.43 7.41
N GLN A 189 -11.05 -11.59 7.68
CA GLN A 189 -12.15 -11.74 8.63
C GLN A 189 -11.75 -12.68 9.78
N PRO A 190 -12.28 -12.48 11.00
CA PRO A 190 -11.98 -13.34 12.14
C PRO A 190 -12.56 -14.74 11.95
N CYS A 191 -11.95 -15.73 12.58
CA CYS A 191 -12.45 -17.09 12.58
C CYS A 191 -13.57 -17.26 13.61
N LEU A 192 -14.63 -18.00 13.27
CA LEU A 192 -15.75 -18.35 14.16
C LEU A 192 -15.77 -19.84 14.55
N CYS A 193 -14.64 -20.54 14.45
CA CYS A 193 -14.56 -21.94 14.89
C CYS A 193 -14.73 -22.06 16.42
N ASP A 194 -14.94 -23.28 16.91
CA ASP A 194 -15.16 -23.53 18.33
C ASP A 194 -13.99 -23.10 19.22
N LEU A 195 -12.75 -23.23 18.72
CA LEU A 195 -11.56 -22.75 19.42
C LEU A 195 -11.62 -21.24 19.68
N CYS A 196 -11.81 -20.43 18.62
CA CYS A 196 -11.91 -18.98 18.76
C CYS A 196 -13.09 -18.56 19.63
N TRP A 197 -14.22 -19.25 19.51
CA TRP A 197 -15.39 -18.98 20.32
C TRP A 197 -15.16 -19.26 21.80
N GLN A 198 -14.51 -20.38 22.13
CA GLN A 198 -14.15 -20.72 23.51
C GLN A 198 -13.17 -19.70 24.10
N GLU A 199 -12.14 -19.29 23.35
CA GLU A 199 -11.21 -18.25 23.79
C GLU A 199 -11.91 -16.93 24.10
N PHE A 200 -12.87 -16.54 23.26
CA PHE A 200 -13.71 -15.38 23.51
C PHE A 200 -14.55 -15.52 24.78
N LEU A 201 -15.28 -16.64 24.93
CA LEU A 201 -16.09 -16.91 26.11
C LEU A 201 -15.28 -16.88 27.40
N LEU A 202 -14.08 -17.46 27.39
CA LEU A 202 -13.16 -17.43 28.53
C LEU A 202 -12.74 -16.00 28.86
N ALA A 203 -12.35 -15.20 27.87
CA ALA A 203 -11.94 -13.82 28.07
C ALA A 203 -13.10 -12.96 28.61
N ILE A 204 -14.32 -13.11 28.07
CA ILE A 204 -15.51 -12.40 28.56
C ILE A 204 -15.85 -12.83 29.99
N SER A 205 -15.84 -14.13 30.29
CA SER A 205 -16.17 -14.64 31.64
C SER A 205 -15.25 -14.08 32.72
N ALA A 206 -13.98 -13.81 32.38
CA ALA A 206 -13.00 -13.23 33.28
C ALA A 206 -13.13 -11.71 33.41
N ALA A 207 -13.43 -11.01 32.32
CA ALA A 207 -13.49 -9.55 32.28
C ALA A 207 -14.83 -8.97 32.74
N ASP A 208 -15.95 -9.61 32.36
CA ASP A 208 -17.31 -9.14 32.65
C ASP A 208 -18.29 -10.34 32.81
N PRO A 209 -18.43 -10.87 34.04
CA PRO A 209 -19.35 -11.96 34.32
C PRO A 209 -20.83 -11.66 34.02
N ALA A 210 -21.24 -10.38 34.03
CA ALA A 210 -22.61 -10.00 33.72
C ALA A 210 -22.87 -10.11 32.21
N GLN A 211 -21.94 -9.62 31.39
CA GLN A 211 -21.96 -9.79 29.93
C GLN A 211 -21.85 -11.27 29.54
N PHE A 212 -21.08 -12.07 30.28
CA PHE A 212 -21.03 -13.53 30.09
C PHE A 212 -22.39 -14.22 30.32
N GLY A 213 -23.26 -13.65 31.17
CA GLY A 213 -24.62 -14.17 31.38
C GLY A 213 -25.48 -14.21 30.11
N LEU A 214 -25.12 -13.45 29.06
CA LEU A 214 -25.86 -13.38 27.79
C LEU A 214 -25.80 -14.67 26.95
N PHE A 215 -24.77 -15.49 27.11
CA PHE A 215 -24.56 -16.69 26.26
C PHE A 215 -25.47 -17.86 26.62
N GLY A 216 -26.13 -17.82 27.78
CA GLY A 216 -27.01 -18.89 28.26
C GLY A 216 -26.29 -20.23 28.42
N ALA A 217 -27.07 -21.32 28.52
CA ALA A 217 -26.54 -22.69 28.65
C ALA A 217 -26.40 -23.42 27.30
N SER A 218 -27.11 -22.96 26.26
CA SER A 218 -27.13 -23.61 24.94
C SER A 218 -25.97 -23.10 24.08
N PRO A 219 -25.16 -23.98 23.46
CA PRO A 219 -24.07 -23.54 22.60
C PRO A 219 -24.61 -22.83 21.36
N ILE A 220 -24.03 -21.67 21.03
CA ILE A 220 -24.35 -20.92 19.82
C ILE A 220 -23.63 -21.58 18.62
N PRO A 221 -24.37 -22.09 17.62
CA PRO A 221 -23.78 -22.67 16.41
C PRO A 221 -22.92 -21.67 15.66
N ALA A 222 -21.84 -22.12 15.00
CA ALA A 222 -20.90 -21.22 14.32
C ALA A 222 -21.56 -20.25 13.33
N ALA A 223 -22.53 -20.72 12.54
CA ALA A 223 -23.28 -19.91 11.59
C ALA A 223 -24.13 -18.78 12.22
N GLN A 224 -24.39 -18.84 13.54
CA GLN A 224 -25.17 -17.83 14.26
C GLN A 224 -24.29 -16.88 15.08
N ARG A 225 -22.98 -17.18 15.24
CA ARG A 225 -22.09 -16.42 16.12
C ARG A 225 -21.92 -14.97 15.67
N LYS A 226 -21.76 -14.71 14.37
CA LYS A 226 -21.60 -13.33 13.85
C LYS A 226 -22.82 -12.48 14.19
N GLN A 227 -24.01 -12.97 13.81
CA GLN A 227 -25.28 -12.28 14.08
C GLN A 227 -25.46 -12.04 15.58
N PHE A 228 -25.21 -13.05 16.42
CA PHE A 228 -25.28 -12.90 17.87
C PHE A 228 -24.34 -11.80 18.39
N LEU A 229 -23.08 -11.79 17.94
CA LEU A 229 -22.09 -10.78 18.31
C LEU A 229 -22.51 -9.38 17.87
N GLU A 230 -23.10 -9.23 16.69
CA GLU A 230 -23.59 -7.95 16.18
C GLU A 230 -24.81 -7.45 16.97
N GLU A 231 -25.80 -8.31 17.21
CA GLU A 231 -27.02 -8.00 17.99
C GLU A 231 -26.70 -7.52 19.41
N HIS A 232 -25.63 -8.07 20.02
CA HIS A 232 -25.19 -7.73 21.36
C HIS A 232 -24.03 -6.73 21.39
N GLN A 233 -23.64 -6.16 20.24
CA GLN A 233 -22.54 -5.19 20.10
C GLN A 233 -21.17 -5.70 20.60
N LEU A 234 -20.95 -7.01 20.54
CA LEU A 234 -19.75 -7.73 20.97
C LEU A 234 -18.72 -7.91 19.85
N TRP A 235 -19.07 -7.61 18.60
CA TRP A 235 -18.19 -7.85 17.46
C TRP A 235 -16.80 -7.19 17.57
N PRO A 236 -16.67 -5.89 17.93
CA PRO A 236 -15.36 -5.26 18.11
C PRO A 236 -14.54 -5.92 19.23
N GLN A 237 -15.19 -6.33 20.32
CA GLN A 237 -14.54 -7.01 21.44
C GLN A 237 -14.03 -8.40 21.05
N TYR A 238 -14.81 -9.13 20.24
CA TYR A 238 -14.42 -10.41 19.66
C TYR A 238 -13.15 -10.28 18.79
N LEU A 239 -13.12 -9.29 17.88
CA LEU A 239 -11.96 -8.98 17.05
C LEU A 239 -10.72 -8.67 17.91
N ASN A 240 -10.87 -7.78 18.90
CA ASN A 240 -9.77 -7.40 19.78
C ASN A 240 -9.22 -8.60 20.58
N ILE A 241 -10.07 -9.51 21.05
CA ILE A 241 -9.63 -10.72 21.75
C ILE A 241 -8.83 -11.62 20.80
N GLN A 242 -9.26 -11.82 19.56
CA GLN A 242 -8.46 -12.61 18.60
C GLN A 242 -7.12 -11.95 18.29
N GLU A 243 -7.09 -10.64 18.07
CA GLU A 243 -5.85 -9.87 17.88
C GLU A 243 -4.88 -10.06 19.05
N GLN A 244 -5.36 -9.96 20.29
CA GLN A 244 -4.55 -10.16 21.50
C GLN A 244 -4.06 -11.60 21.65
N ARG A 245 -4.88 -12.60 21.29
CA ARG A 245 -4.48 -14.01 21.33
C ARG A 245 -3.40 -14.31 20.30
N LEU A 246 -3.57 -13.81 19.08
CA LEU A 246 -2.55 -13.95 18.04
C LEU A 246 -1.25 -13.24 18.45
N GLN A 247 -1.34 -12.03 19.02
CA GLN A 247 -0.19 -11.34 19.59
C GLN A 247 0.54 -12.19 20.63
N ALA A 248 -0.19 -12.89 21.51
CA ALA A 248 0.42 -13.75 22.52
C ALA A 248 1.14 -14.96 21.91
N ILE A 249 0.56 -15.60 20.89
CA ILE A 249 1.18 -16.70 20.13
C ILE A 249 2.47 -16.21 19.46
N ALA A 250 2.39 -15.11 18.70
CA ALA A 250 3.54 -14.52 18.03
C ALA A 250 4.65 -14.10 19.00
N ALA A 251 4.31 -13.51 20.15
CA ALA A 251 5.27 -13.15 21.19
C ALA A 251 5.95 -14.36 21.84
N GLN A 252 5.27 -15.51 21.91
CA GLN A 252 5.92 -16.73 22.37
C GLN A 252 6.96 -17.23 21.37
N ILE A 253 6.67 -17.16 20.07
CA ILE A 253 7.61 -17.50 19.01
C ILE A 253 8.80 -16.53 19.06
N GLU A 254 8.55 -15.22 19.10
CA GLU A 254 9.59 -14.19 19.22
C GLU A 254 10.56 -14.48 20.37
N ARG A 255 10.06 -14.71 21.59
CA ARG A 255 10.91 -14.99 22.76
C ARG A 255 11.79 -16.21 22.58
N ARG A 256 11.30 -17.25 21.90
CA ARG A 256 12.09 -18.45 21.60
C ARG A 256 13.21 -18.13 20.61
N ILE A 257 12.88 -17.41 19.53
CA ILE A 257 13.85 -17.05 18.50
C ILE A 257 14.92 -16.09 19.03
N HIS A 258 14.55 -15.01 19.71
CA HIS A 258 15.51 -14.10 20.31
C HIS A 258 16.25 -14.69 21.50
N GLY A 259 15.63 -15.64 22.23
CA GLY A 259 16.33 -16.45 23.22
C GLY A 259 17.50 -17.24 22.63
N ILE A 260 17.38 -17.67 21.37
CA ILE A 260 18.48 -18.24 20.59
C ILE A 260 19.40 -17.12 20.11
N ASN A 261 18.93 -16.20 19.26
CA ASN A 261 19.72 -15.10 18.72
C ASN A 261 19.03 -13.73 18.89
N PRO A 262 19.42 -12.92 19.90
CA PRO A 262 18.82 -11.62 20.17
C PRO A 262 19.04 -10.55 19.09
N ALA A 263 19.94 -10.80 18.14
CA ALA A 263 20.29 -9.86 17.08
C ALA A 263 19.52 -10.09 15.78
N LEU A 264 18.79 -11.20 15.65
CA LEU A 264 17.98 -11.46 14.46
C LEU A 264 16.80 -10.51 14.42
N THR A 265 16.52 -9.95 13.25
CA THR A 265 15.25 -9.27 13.01
C THR A 265 14.19 -10.29 12.58
N LEU A 266 12.96 -10.13 13.05
CA LEU A 266 11.81 -10.91 12.59
C LEU A 266 10.98 -10.07 11.63
N GLY A 267 10.32 -10.69 10.65
CA GLY A 267 9.51 -9.95 9.70
C GLY A 267 8.29 -10.71 9.20
N ILE A 268 7.37 -9.95 8.63
CA ILE A 268 6.17 -10.43 7.96
C ILE A 268 6.12 -9.85 6.54
N MET A 269 5.70 -10.66 5.59
CA MET A 269 5.49 -10.29 4.19
C MET A 269 4.02 -10.42 3.80
N ALA A 270 3.61 -9.70 2.77
CA ALA A 270 2.23 -9.54 2.32
C ALA A 270 1.35 -8.86 3.37
N TYR A 271 1.85 -7.79 4.00
CA TYR A 271 1.03 -6.99 4.92
C TYR A 271 -0.15 -6.32 4.21
N VAL A 272 -1.32 -6.43 4.85
CA VAL A 272 -2.54 -5.67 4.60
C VAL A 272 -3.14 -5.31 5.96
N ASP A 273 -3.65 -4.10 6.19
CA ASP A 273 -4.16 -3.73 7.52
C ASP A 273 -5.38 -4.59 7.93
N SER A 274 -5.17 -5.49 8.87
CA SER A 274 -6.21 -6.31 9.48
C SER A 274 -5.83 -6.66 10.93
N TRP A 275 -6.81 -7.17 11.68
CA TRP A 275 -6.58 -7.64 13.06
C TRP A 275 -5.47 -8.71 13.13
N PHE A 276 -5.33 -9.52 12.09
CA PHE A 276 -4.32 -10.56 12.00
C PHE A 276 -2.92 -9.94 11.98
N TYR A 277 -2.67 -8.99 11.07
CA TYR A 277 -1.36 -8.36 10.94
C TYR A 277 -1.01 -7.48 12.13
N ARG A 278 -1.97 -6.74 12.71
CA ARG A 278 -1.70 -5.97 13.95
C ARG A 278 -1.28 -6.87 15.11
N GLY A 279 -1.92 -8.03 15.26
CA GLY A 279 -1.53 -9.04 16.23
C GLY A 279 -0.10 -9.55 16.01
N LEU A 280 0.24 -9.90 14.76
CA LEU A 280 1.59 -10.32 14.40
C LEU A 280 2.65 -9.24 14.65
N ILE A 281 2.39 -8.00 14.22
CA ILE A 281 3.32 -6.89 14.36
C ILE A 281 3.64 -6.64 15.84
N ARG A 282 2.60 -6.57 16.69
CA ARG A 282 2.78 -6.36 18.14
C ARG A 282 3.37 -7.56 18.86
N GLY A 283 3.21 -8.76 18.31
CA GLY A 283 3.73 -9.99 18.90
C GLY A 283 5.20 -10.25 18.54
N LEU A 284 5.59 -9.99 17.30
CA LEU A 284 6.94 -10.27 16.79
C LEU A 284 7.94 -9.13 17.04
N GLY A 285 7.45 -7.89 17.13
CA GLY A 285 8.28 -6.70 17.31
C GLY A 285 8.63 -6.43 18.77
N THR A 286 9.86 -6.02 19.02
CA THR A 286 10.31 -5.50 20.32
C THR A 286 10.96 -4.14 20.16
N SER A 287 11.15 -3.40 21.26
CA SER A 287 11.88 -2.12 21.22
C SER A 287 13.35 -2.27 20.83
N ALA A 288 13.95 -3.44 21.07
CA ALA A 288 15.33 -3.73 20.70
C ALA A 288 15.45 -4.26 19.27
N GLN A 289 14.44 -5.00 18.80
CA GLN A 289 14.35 -5.56 17.46
C GLN A 289 12.95 -5.28 16.89
N PRO A 290 12.78 -4.16 16.17
CA PRO A 290 11.53 -3.87 15.46
C PRO A 290 11.20 -4.99 14.49
N VAL A 291 9.92 -5.30 14.31
CA VAL A 291 9.51 -6.25 13.26
C VAL A 291 9.59 -5.57 11.89
N ASN A 292 10.15 -6.25 10.89
CA ASN A 292 10.13 -5.80 9.50
C ASN A 292 8.75 -6.10 8.88
N VAL A 293 8.09 -5.07 8.36
CA VAL A 293 6.78 -5.19 7.71
C VAL A 293 6.95 -4.91 6.22
N PHE A 294 7.00 -5.98 5.42
CA PHE A 294 7.06 -5.91 3.96
C PHE A 294 5.63 -5.81 3.41
N SER A 295 5.21 -4.58 3.09
CA SER A 295 3.84 -4.28 2.64
C SER A 295 3.65 -4.46 1.15
N GLU A 296 2.49 -4.99 0.77
CA GLU A 296 2.04 -5.13 -0.62
C GLU A 296 0.86 -4.20 -0.96
N THR A 297 0.39 -3.39 -0.01
CA THR A 297 -0.75 -2.49 -0.21
C THR A 297 -0.56 -1.56 -1.42
N PHE A 298 0.67 -1.10 -1.65
CA PHE A 298 1.01 -0.18 -2.75
C PHE A 298 1.81 -0.83 -3.88
N TYR A 299 1.82 -2.17 -3.93
CA TYR A 299 2.68 -2.94 -4.83
C TYR A 299 2.49 -2.60 -6.31
N ILE A 300 1.24 -2.33 -6.69
CA ILE A 300 0.87 -1.99 -8.06
C ILE A 300 0.84 -0.47 -8.27
N ARG A 301 0.56 0.32 -7.23
CA ARG A 301 0.37 1.78 -7.33
C ARG A 301 1.68 2.55 -7.26
N GLY A 302 2.66 2.03 -6.51
CA GLY A 302 3.89 2.74 -6.18
C GLY A 302 3.69 3.77 -5.08
N TRP A 303 4.58 4.76 -5.01
CA TRP A 303 4.50 5.85 -4.05
C TRP A 303 3.22 6.69 -4.22
N SER A 304 2.54 6.92 -3.09
CA SER A 304 1.49 7.93 -2.91
C SER A 304 1.56 8.45 -1.45
N SER A 305 0.81 9.50 -1.14
CA SER A 305 0.68 9.98 0.25
C SER A 305 0.10 8.93 1.21
N ASP A 306 -0.66 7.95 0.71
CA ASP A 306 -1.29 6.92 1.52
C ASP A 306 -0.28 5.96 2.16
N VAL A 307 0.93 5.87 1.58
CA VAL A 307 2.08 5.17 2.18
C VAL A 307 2.40 5.72 3.58
N LEU A 308 2.25 7.04 3.79
CA LEU A 308 2.47 7.66 5.09
C LEU A 308 1.36 7.32 6.09
N ALA A 309 0.11 7.23 5.62
CA ALA A 309 -1.02 6.85 6.46
C ALA A 309 -0.91 5.38 6.92
N GLU A 310 -0.52 4.48 6.00
CA GLU A 310 -0.23 3.08 6.34
C GLU A 310 0.95 2.99 7.32
N GLN A 311 2.04 3.71 7.07
CA GLN A 311 3.19 3.74 7.98
C GLN A 311 2.79 4.22 9.39
N ALA A 312 1.98 5.27 9.47
CA ALA A 312 1.48 5.80 10.75
C ALA A 312 0.63 4.76 11.48
N THR A 313 -0.25 4.06 10.76
CA THR A 313 -1.10 3.00 11.29
C THR A 313 -0.27 1.85 11.86
N ILE A 314 0.71 1.36 11.10
CA ILE A 314 1.64 0.29 11.54
C ILE A 314 2.40 0.72 12.80
N LYS A 315 2.88 1.97 12.85
CA LYS A 315 3.72 2.48 13.95
C LYS A 315 2.94 3.02 15.15
N GLN A 316 1.60 3.03 15.13
CA GLN A 316 0.78 3.64 16.17
C GLN A 316 1.02 3.02 17.55
N ASP A 317 1.06 1.68 17.63
CA ASP A 317 1.19 0.92 18.88
C ASP A 317 2.26 -0.18 18.82
N SER A 318 3.19 -0.07 17.88
CA SER A 318 4.20 -1.10 17.66
C SER A 318 5.56 -0.51 17.34
N VAL A 319 6.59 -1.34 17.52
CA VAL A 319 7.93 -1.03 17.03
C VAL A 319 8.13 -1.84 15.77
N ALA A 320 7.98 -1.17 14.63
CA ALA A 320 8.04 -1.78 13.31
C ALA A 320 8.90 -0.95 12.35
N THR A 321 9.60 -1.65 11.47
CA THR A 321 10.29 -1.11 10.30
C THR A 321 9.39 -1.32 9.10
N TYR A 322 8.96 -0.24 8.46
CA TYR A 322 8.00 -0.28 7.38
C TYR A 322 8.68 -0.23 6.02
N LEU A 323 8.40 -1.24 5.19
CA LEU A 323 9.04 -1.50 3.91
C LEU A 323 7.94 -1.66 2.84
N PRO A 324 7.51 -0.57 2.18
CA PRO A 324 6.56 -0.67 1.07
C PRO A 324 7.19 -1.41 -0.12
N GLY A 325 6.38 -2.26 -0.75
CA GLY A 325 6.78 -3.07 -1.89
C GLY A 325 6.49 -2.41 -3.24
N LEU A 326 7.23 -2.82 -4.26
CA LEU A 326 6.93 -2.59 -5.68
C LEU A 326 6.85 -3.90 -6.45
N TRP A 327 5.79 -4.11 -7.22
CA TRP A 327 5.74 -5.18 -8.21
C TRP A 327 6.32 -4.65 -9.52
N GLN A 328 7.61 -4.86 -9.75
CA GLN A 328 8.33 -4.22 -10.85
C GLN A 328 7.73 -4.50 -12.24
N GLY A 329 7.12 -5.67 -12.44
CA GLY A 329 6.41 -6.01 -13.68
C GLY A 329 5.14 -5.19 -13.91
N ARG A 330 4.80 -4.31 -12.97
CA ARG A 330 3.70 -3.33 -13.04
C ARG A 330 4.24 -1.91 -13.14
N PHE A 331 5.47 -1.72 -13.59
CA PHE A 331 6.02 -0.40 -13.87
C PHE A 331 6.90 -0.50 -15.10
N PHE A 332 6.94 0.56 -15.91
CA PHE A 332 8.01 0.71 -16.88
C PHE A 332 9.34 0.94 -16.14
N SER A 333 10.45 0.53 -16.77
CA SER A 333 11.77 0.68 -16.14
C SER A 333 12.11 2.15 -15.83
N ASP A 334 11.72 3.10 -16.67
CA ASP A 334 11.97 4.53 -16.45
C ASP A 334 11.16 5.16 -15.31
N ASP A 335 10.07 4.50 -14.87
CA ASP A 335 9.24 4.93 -13.74
C ASP A 335 9.82 4.52 -12.38
N LEU A 336 10.48 3.35 -12.32
CA LEU A 336 10.99 2.75 -11.08
C LEU A 336 11.94 3.66 -10.25
N PRO A 337 12.87 4.45 -10.84
CA PRO A 337 13.76 5.32 -10.08
C PRO A 337 13.02 6.32 -9.21
N ALA A 338 12.00 6.99 -9.75
CA ALA A 338 11.21 7.96 -9.01
C ALA A 338 10.39 7.27 -7.91
N GLN A 339 9.75 6.15 -8.23
CA GLN A 339 8.93 5.38 -7.29
C GLN A 339 9.74 4.85 -6.10
N ALA A 340 10.79 4.08 -6.37
CA ALA A 340 11.58 3.43 -5.33
C ALA A 340 12.37 4.43 -4.48
N SER A 341 12.89 5.50 -5.09
CA SER A 341 13.58 6.53 -4.33
C SER A 341 12.62 7.24 -3.37
N GLU A 342 11.42 7.65 -3.82
CA GLU A 342 10.49 8.35 -2.94
C GLU A 342 9.97 7.44 -1.81
N LEU A 343 9.66 6.15 -2.09
CA LEU A 343 9.39 5.15 -1.06
C LEU A 343 10.50 5.11 0.00
N ALA A 344 11.77 4.98 -0.42
CA ALA A 344 12.90 4.90 0.51
C ALA A 344 13.16 6.18 1.31
N HIS A 345 12.83 7.35 0.75
CA HIS A 345 12.95 8.62 1.47
C HIS A 345 11.90 8.76 2.58
N GLN A 346 10.73 8.16 2.38
CA GLN A 346 9.55 8.36 3.22
C GLN A 346 9.32 7.19 4.19
N ALA A 347 9.79 6.00 3.85
CA ALA A 347 9.75 4.79 4.66
C ALA A 347 11.14 4.38 5.16
N ASP A 348 11.25 3.21 5.78
CA ASP A 348 12.52 2.70 6.31
C ASP A 348 13.38 1.99 5.22
N GLY A 349 12.87 1.96 3.99
CA GLY A 349 13.45 1.34 2.83
C GLY A 349 12.39 1.02 1.79
N TYR A 350 12.68 0.09 0.90
CA TYR A 350 11.70 -0.52 0.00
C TYR A 350 12.09 -1.97 -0.29
N TRP A 351 11.15 -2.72 -0.85
CA TRP A 351 11.44 -4.00 -1.48
C TRP A 351 10.73 -4.11 -2.83
N PHE A 352 11.13 -5.07 -3.67
CA PHE A 352 10.41 -5.32 -4.91
C PHE A 352 10.23 -6.80 -5.21
N PHE A 353 9.16 -7.09 -5.95
CA PHE A 353 8.87 -8.39 -6.55
C PHE A 353 8.78 -8.28 -8.07
N THR A 354 9.36 -9.21 -8.80
CA THR A 354 10.30 -10.25 -8.34
C THR A 354 11.54 -10.15 -9.18
N ALA A 355 12.68 -10.30 -8.52
CA ALA A 355 13.95 -10.35 -9.19
C ALA A 355 14.07 -11.61 -10.06
N ASP A 356 13.19 -12.61 -9.89
CA ASP A 356 13.07 -13.77 -10.79
C ASP A 356 12.76 -13.40 -12.25
N SER A 357 12.16 -12.24 -12.49
CA SER A 357 11.98 -11.69 -13.84
C SER A 357 13.28 -11.20 -14.48
N LEU A 358 14.33 -10.95 -13.68
CA LEU A 358 15.57 -10.31 -14.11
C LEU A 358 16.74 -11.27 -14.33
N TRP A 359 16.61 -12.53 -13.91
CA TRP A 359 17.72 -13.50 -13.93
C TRP A 359 18.04 -14.07 -15.31
N THR A 360 17.12 -13.93 -16.26
CA THR A 360 17.21 -14.50 -17.62
C THR A 360 16.76 -13.48 -18.66
N ASP A 361 17.42 -13.45 -19.82
CA ASP A 361 17.03 -12.60 -20.94
C ASP A 361 15.73 -13.04 -21.63
N ASN A 362 15.28 -14.27 -21.37
CA ASN A 362 14.04 -14.79 -21.92
C ASN A 362 12.84 -14.08 -21.29
N PRO A 363 11.96 -13.47 -22.10
CA PRO A 363 10.72 -12.87 -21.60
C PRO A 363 9.92 -13.88 -20.80
N LYS A 364 9.54 -13.49 -19.58
CA LYS A 364 8.62 -14.25 -18.74
C LYS A 364 7.19 -13.84 -19.05
N THR A 365 6.23 -14.67 -18.65
CA THR A 365 4.80 -14.42 -18.79
C THR A 365 4.12 -14.30 -17.42
N GLY A 366 2.87 -13.86 -17.41
CA GLY A 366 2.05 -13.77 -16.20
C GLY A 366 2.66 -12.83 -15.16
N HIS A 367 2.72 -13.28 -13.90
CA HIS A 367 3.19 -12.47 -12.77
C HIS A 367 4.66 -12.01 -12.86
N TYR A 368 5.44 -12.65 -13.73
CA TYR A 368 6.86 -12.40 -13.90
C TYR A 368 7.16 -11.56 -15.16
N ALA A 369 6.16 -11.19 -15.95
CA ALA A 369 6.35 -10.42 -17.18
C ALA A 369 6.88 -9.00 -16.87
N LEU A 370 7.72 -8.48 -17.77
CA LEU A 370 8.25 -7.12 -17.75
C LEU A 370 7.72 -6.34 -18.96
N HIS A 371 7.62 -5.02 -18.87
CA HIS A 371 7.24 -4.15 -19.99
C HIS A 371 8.38 -3.89 -20.99
N GLY A 372 9.58 -4.38 -20.68
CA GLY A 372 10.80 -4.21 -21.46
C GLY A 372 11.77 -5.36 -21.22
N ILE A 373 13.03 -5.17 -21.60
CA ILE A 373 14.07 -6.19 -21.38
C ILE A 373 14.67 -6.06 -19.97
N PRO A 374 15.15 -7.16 -19.35
CA PRO A 374 15.77 -7.12 -18.03
C PRO A 374 16.88 -6.07 -17.85
N ALA A 375 17.66 -5.81 -18.91
CA ALA A 375 18.74 -4.82 -18.88
C ALA A 375 18.24 -3.40 -18.56
N ASP A 376 17.07 -3.00 -19.09
CA ASP A 376 16.50 -1.67 -18.83
C ASP A 376 16.08 -1.55 -17.35
N TYR A 377 15.56 -2.63 -16.78
CA TYR A 377 15.18 -2.67 -15.37
C TYR A 377 16.39 -2.64 -14.44
N TRP A 378 17.48 -3.34 -14.78
CA TRP A 378 18.73 -3.24 -14.03
C TRP A 378 19.30 -1.81 -14.03
N ALA A 379 19.31 -1.14 -15.18
CA ALA A 379 19.72 0.26 -15.29
C ALA A 379 18.82 1.20 -14.48
N ALA A 380 17.51 0.92 -14.44
CA ALA A 380 16.57 1.65 -13.60
C ALA A 380 16.85 1.49 -12.11
N TRP A 381 17.12 0.26 -11.66
CA TRP A 381 17.48 -0.02 -10.27
C TRP A 381 18.81 0.60 -9.87
N ASP A 382 19.81 0.63 -10.76
CA ASP A 382 21.06 1.37 -10.56
C ASP A 382 20.80 2.84 -10.27
N LYS A 383 19.96 3.46 -11.10
CA LYS A 383 19.57 4.87 -10.96
C LYS A 383 18.84 5.10 -9.64
N ALA A 384 17.83 4.27 -9.33
CA ALA A 384 17.06 4.33 -8.09
C ALA A 384 17.96 4.26 -6.83
N ASN A 385 18.81 3.24 -6.77
CA ASN A 385 19.66 2.96 -5.61
C ASN A 385 20.78 3.99 -5.46
N THR A 386 21.27 4.56 -6.57
CA THR A 386 22.19 5.69 -6.55
C THR A 386 21.54 6.94 -5.98
N MET A 387 20.32 7.26 -6.43
CA MET A 387 19.54 8.38 -5.90
C MET A 387 19.30 8.26 -4.40
N ILE A 388 18.95 7.07 -3.90
CA ILE A 388 18.74 6.82 -2.47
C ILE A 388 20.03 7.05 -1.66
N ARG A 389 21.17 6.52 -2.11
CA ARG A 389 22.45 6.68 -1.41
C ARG A 389 22.90 8.14 -1.34
N GLU A 390 22.66 8.89 -2.41
CA GLU A 390 23.02 10.30 -2.50
C GLU A 390 21.92 11.23 -1.94
N GLN A 391 20.84 10.67 -1.40
CA GLN A 391 19.66 11.39 -0.91
C GLN A 391 19.10 12.36 -1.97
N ARG A 392 19.29 12.02 -3.24
CA ARG A 392 18.72 12.75 -4.38
C ARG A 392 17.29 12.32 -4.57
N ARG A 393 16.42 13.30 -4.77
CA ARG A 393 15.07 13.07 -5.28
C ARG A 393 15.06 13.46 -6.73
N GLU A 394 14.48 12.61 -7.58
CA GLU A 394 13.99 13.15 -8.85
C GLU A 394 12.74 13.96 -8.53
N PRO A 395 12.48 15.06 -9.26
CA PRO A 395 11.21 15.74 -9.18
C PRO A 395 10.12 14.72 -9.47
N PHE A 396 9.48 14.19 -8.43
CA PHE A 396 8.31 13.36 -8.59
C PHE A 396 7.26 14.28 -9.22
N PHE A 397 6.86 13.95 -10.45
CA PHE A 397 6.04 14.82 -11.27
C PHE A 397 4.79 15.21 -10.49
N PRO A 398 4.50 16.52 -10.38
CA PRO A 398 3.58 16.98 -9.37
C PRO A 398 2.19 16.57 -9.86
N SER A 399 1.62 15.53 -9.27
CA SER A 399 0.17 15.43 -9.16
C SER A 399 -0.29 16.49 -8.17
N SER A 400 -1.59 16.73 -8.10
CA SER A 400 -2.09 17.41 -6.92
C SER A 400 -1.81 16.56 -5.67
N VAL A 401 -1.66 17.20 -4.51
CA VAL A 401 -1.47 16.53 -3.21
C VAL A 401 -2.43 17.15 -2.21
N TYR A 402 -3.33 16.36 -1.65
CA TYR A 402 -4.21 16.79 -0.56
C TYR A 402 -3.59 16.43 0.79
N GLN A 403 -3.47 17.42 1.66
CA GLN A 403 -2.96 17.28 3.03
C GLN A 403 -4.15 17.43 3.99
N PRO A 404 -4.81 16.34 4.41
CA PRO A 404 -6.04 16.40 5.19
C PRO A 404 -5.87 17.10 6.53
N ASP A 405 -4.71 16.92 7.19
CA ASP A 405 -4.43 17.49 8.52
C ASP A 405 -4.48 19.02 8.55
N ILE A 406 -4.11 19.66 7.44
CA ILE A 406 -4.12 21.13 7.30
C ILE A 406 -5.12 21.60 6.24
N GLN A 407 -5.97 20.70 5.75
CA GLN A 407 -6.98 20.94 4.72
C GLN A 407 -6.45 21.75 3.53
N ARG A 408 -5.28 21.35 3.00
CA ARG A 408 -4.60 22.06 1.93
C ARG A 408 -4.40 21.17 0.71
N LEU A 409 -4.73 21.69 -0.47
CA LEU A 409 -4.48 21.06 -1.75
C LEU A 409 -3.34 21.77 -2.47
N GLN A 410 -2.26 21.07 -2.78
CA GLN A 410 -1.19 21.62 -3.61
C GLN A 410 -1.42 21.17 -5.04
N THR A 411 -1.65 22.11 -5.97
CA THR A 411 -1.87 21.81 -7.39
C THR A 411 -0.70 22.28 -8.26
N PRO A 412 -0.35 21.57 -9.32
CA PRO A 412 0.75 21.95 -10.21
C PRO A 412 0.48 23.25 -10.98
N PRO A 413 1.45 24.18 -11.10
CA PRO A 413 1.25 25.44 -11.84
C PRO A 413 0.88 25.26 -13.32
N ARG A 414 1.32 24.16 -13.96
CA ARG A 414 1.01 23.87 -15.37
C ARG A 414 -0.48 23.62 -15.61
N LEU A 415 -1.21 23.13 -14.62
CA LEU A 415 -2.63 22.86 -14.70
C LEU A 415 -3.45 24.12 -14.92
N LYS A 416 -3.09 25.22 -14.24
CA LYS A 416 -3.76 26.51 -14.42
C LYS A 416 -3.69 26.97 -15.88
N ARG A 417 -2.51 26.82 -16.51
CA ARG A 417 -2.33 27.15 -17.93
C ARG A 417 -3.21 26.27 -18.82
N LEU A 418 -3.22 24.96 -18.56
CA LEU A 418 -4.07 24.00 -19.27
C LEU A 418 -5.54 24.41 -19.19
N LEU A 419 -6.07 24.73 -18.01
CA LEU A 419 -7.45 25.17 -17.83
C LEU A 419 -7.79 26.48 -18.55
N HIS A 420 -6.86 27.43 -18.61
CA HIS A 420 -7.07 28.65 -19.40
C HIS A 420 -7.05 28.37 -20.90
N ASP A 421 -6.13 27.54 -21.38
CA ASP A 421 -6.07 27.14 -22.79
C ASP A 421 -7.36 26.40 -23.20
N LEU A 422 -7.89 25.59 -22.28
CA LEU A 422 -9.17 24.89 -22.36
C LEU A 422 -10.37 25.82 -22.47
N ALA A 423 -10.48 26.80 -21.55
CA ALA A 423 -11.57 27.77 -21.58
C ALA A 423 -11.57 28.63 -22.86
N ALA A 424 -10.42 28.81 -23.49
CA ALA A 424 -10.30 29.52 -24.77
C ALA A 424 -10.75 28.68 -25.99
N HIS A 425 -10.82 27.35 -25.87
CA HIS A 425 -11.12 26.43 -26.96
C HIS A 425 -12.11 25.33 -26.52
N PRO A 426 -13.38 25.65 -26.28
CA PRO A 426 -14.39 24.67 -25.87
C PRO A 426 -14.61 23.60 -26.95
N THR A 427 -14.78 22.33 -26.55
CA THR A 427 -14.86 21.19 -27.48
C THR A 427 -16.07 20.27 -27.20
N SER A 428 -16.99 20.15 -28.16
CA SER A 428 -18.08 19.14 -28.29
C SER A 428 -19.15 19.04 -27.17
N SER A 429 -20.15 18.14 -27.34
CA SER A 429 -21.52 18.20 -26.77
C SER A 429 -21.66 17.63 -25.34
N PRO A 430 -22.30 18.33 -24.37
CA PRO A 430 -22.38 17.99 -22.94
C PRO A 430 -22.96 16.62 -22.53
N GLU A 431 -23.69 15.94 -23.42
CA GLU A 431 -24.55 14.80 -23.06
C GLU A 431 -23.78 13.55 -22.57
N ASP A 432 -22.50 13.42 -22.94
CA ASP A 432 -21.72 12.23 -22.60
C ASP A 432 -21.04 12.30 -21.22
N ALA A 433 -20.66 13.49 -20.72
CA ALA A 433 -20.03 13.64 -19.41
C ALA A 433 -20.97 13.34 -18.24
N ALA A 434 -22.24 13.76 -18.35
CA ALA A 434 -23.27 13.52 -17.33
C ALA A 434 -23.58 12.01 -17.16
N ARG A 435 -23.12 11.15 -18.08
CA ARG A 435 -23.27 9.70 -18.01
C ARG A 435 -22.11 9.02 -17.28
N ILE A 436 -21.06 9.76 -16.91
CA ILE A 436 -19.90 9.19 -16.25
C ILE A 436 -20.20 8.98 -14.78
N VAL A 437 -20.22 7.72 -14.38
CA VAL A 437 -20.37 7.31 -12.99
C VAL A 437 -18.97 7.16 -12.40
N TYR A 438 -18.60 8.10 -11.54
CA TYR A 438 -17.34 8.10 -10.79
C TYR A 438 -17.45 7.26 -9.53
N ALA A 439 -16.32 6.73 -9.07
CA ALA A 439 -16.21 6.05 -7.79
C ALA A 439 -14.97 6.55 -7.02
N GLU A 440 -14.86 6.19 -5.73
CA GLU A 440 -13.78 6.59 -4.80
C GLU A 440 -13.46 8.09 -4.90
N GLN A 441 -12.30 8.46 -4.38
CA GLN A 441 -11.87 9.83 -4.28
C GLN A 441 -11.50 10.37 -5.66
N THR A 442 -12.20 11.42 -6.12
CA THR A 442 -11.97 12.04 -7.43
C THR A 442 -11.71 13.52 -7.28
N LEU A 443 -10.69 14.03 -7.97
CA LEU A 443 -10.33 15.45 -7.95
C LEU A 443 -10.65 16.11 -9.28
N PHE A 444 -11.49 17.13 -9.23
CA PHE A 444 -11.82 17.99 -10.37
C PHE A 444 -11.12 19.34 -10.22
N HIS A 445 -10.73 19.93 -11.34
CA HIS A 445 -10.22 21.29 -11.39
C HIS A 445 -10.99 22.08 -12.42
N PHE A 446 -11.34 23.33 -12.10
CA PHE A 446 -12.23 24.11 -12.94
C PHE A 446 -11.96 25.60 -12.86
N LEU A 447 -12.48 26.33 -13.84
CA LEU A 447 -12.47 27.80 -13.84
C LEU A 447 -13.88 28.32 -13.53
N PRO A 448 -14.08 28.99 -12.39
CA PRO A 448 -15.38 29.48 -11.97
C PRO A 448 -15.95 30.49 -12.98
N THR A 449 -17.25 30.40 -13.25
CA THR A 449 -18.01 31.36 -14.06
C THR A 449 -19.10 32.00 -13.20
N PRO A 450 -19.53 33.25 -13.50
CA PRO A 450 -20.53 33.96 -12.66
C PRO A 450 -21.85 33.21 -12.46
N ASP A 451 -22.25 32.45 -13.48
CA ASP A 451 -23.50 31.67 -13.51
C ASP A 451 -23.26 30.17 -13.35
N GLY A 452 -22.03 29.76 -13.02
CA GLY A 452 -21.62 28.37 -12.97
C GLY A 452 -22.25 27.63 -11.78
N VAL A 453 -22.82 26.46 -12.05
CA VAL A 453 -23.37 25.56 -11.02
C VAL A 453 -22.72 24.19 -11.12
N ILE A 454 -22.29 23.65 -9.98
CA ILE A 454 -21.80 22.27 -9.88
C ILE A 454 -22.86 21.43 -9.17
N ARG A 455 -23.25 20.30 -9.75
CA ARG A 455 -24.20 19.36 -9.14
C ARG A 455 -23.54 18.03 -8.87
N ILE A 456 -23.58 17.57 -7.62
CA ILE A 456 -23.21 16.21 -7.23
C ILE A 456 -24.49 15.39 -7.15
N ILE A 457 -24.54 14.30 -7.91
CA ILE A 457 -25.69 13.39 -8.00
C ILE A 457 -25.23 12.02 -7.48
N PRO A 458 -25.54 11.67 -6.21
CA PRO A 458 -25.30 10.31 -5.73
C PRO A 458 -26.03 9.29 -6.62
N ASP A 459 -25.40 8.15 -6.91
CA ASP A 459 -26.08 7.08 -7.64
C ASP A 459 -27.04 6.31 -6.71
N GLU A 460 -28.34 6.34 -7.01
CA GLU A 460 -29.38 5.66 -6.23
C GLU A 460 -29.72 4.30 -6.86
N SER A 461 -28.72 3.45 -7.06
CA SER A 461 -28.94 2.10 -7.57
C SER A 461 -29.90 1.32 -6.64
N PRO A 462 -31.01 0.71 -7.15
CA PRO A 462 -32.01 0.06 -6.32
C PRO A 462 -31.42 -0.99 -5.37
N GLY A 463 -31.70 -0.85 -4.06
CA GLY A 463 -31.19 -1.74 -3.03
C GLY A 463 -29.88 -1.31 -2.37
N GLN A 464 -29.27 -0.21 -2.80
CA GLN A 464 -28.17 0.42 -2.08
C GLN A 464 -28.70 1.38 -1.01
N GLN A 465 -28.12 1.30 0.19
CA GLN A 465 -28.40 2.25 1.27
C GLN A 465 -27.89 3.64 0.85
N ALA A 466 -28.64 4.71 1.13
CA ALA A 466 -28.20 6.08 0.85
C ALA A 466 -26.84 6.33 1.51
N VAL A 467 -25.86 6.72 0.69
CA VAL A 467 -24.47 6.94 1.13
C VAL A 467 -24.19 8.43 1.20
N SER A 468 -23.42 8.85 2.20
CA SER A 468 -22.90 10.22 2.27
C SER A 468 -21.72 10.41 1.33
N ILE A 469 -21.76 11.45 0.51
CA ILE A 469 -20.65 11.93 -0.29
C ILE A 469 -20.10 13.19 0.36
N THR A 470 -18.85 13.15 0.79
CA THR A 470 -18.14 14.34 1.29
C THR A 470 -17.46 15.04 0.13
N TYR A 471 -17.57 16.37 0.07
CA TYR A 471 -16.82 17.19 -0.87
C TYR A 471 -16.02 18.28 -0.16
N HIS A 472 -14.88 18.63 -0.76
CA HIS A 472 -14.00 19.72 -0.35
C HIS A 472 -13.71 20.60 -1.57
N LEU A 473 -14.06 21.88 -1.48
CA LEU A 473 -13.80 22.89 -2.49
C LEU A 473 -12.61 23.75 -2.05
N PHE A 474 -11.58 23.79 -2.88
CA PHE A 474 -10.35 24.55 -2.65
C PHE A 474 -10.27 25.76 -3.58
N ASP A 475 -9.76 26.86 -3.04
CA ASP A 475 -9.43 28.06 -3.81
C ASP A 475 -8.14 27.90 -4.62
N GLU A 476 -7.74 28.96 -5.32
CA GLU A 476 -6.53 28.98 -6.15
C GLU A 476 -5.24 28.79 -5.33
N ALA A 477 -5.23 29.21 -4.06
CA ALA A 477 -4.09 29.02 -3.17
C ALA A 477 -4.05 27.60 -2.57
N GLY A 478 -5.04 26.76 -2.88
CA GLY A 478 -5.19 25.43 -2.33
C GLY A 478 -5.79 25.40 -0.94
N THR A 479 -6.37 26.50 -0.47
CA THR A 479 -7.00 26.60 0.86
C THR A 479 -8.44 26.12 0.77
N LEU A 480 -8.90 25.35 1.75
CA LEU A 480 -10.28 24.91 1.82
C LEU A 480 -11.23 26.11 1.91
N ALA A 481 -12.04 26.30 0.88
CA ALA A 481 -13.04 27.37 0.79
C ALA A 481 -14.42 26.90 1.29
N GLN A 482 -14.80 25.66 0.99
CA GLN A 482 -16.06 25.08 1.39
C GLN A 482 -15.93 23.56 1.56
N THR A 483 -16.72 22.98 2.45
CA THR A 483 -16.85 21.53 2.61
C THR A 483 -18.30 21.20 2.89
N GLY A 484 -18.74 20.00 2.51
CA GLY A 484 -20.07 19.53 2.86
C GLY A 484 -20.27 18.06 2.58
N ASP A 485 -21.39 17.55 3.07
CA ASP A 485 -21.82 16.17 2.88
C ASP A 485 -23.17 16.15 2.15
N CYS A 486 -23.35 15.22 1.21
CA CYS A 486 -24.61 15.05 0.52
C CYS A 486 -25.01 13.57 0.37
N THR A 487 -26.25 13.27 0.74
CA THR A 487 -26.90 11.96 0.54
C THR A 487 -27.93 11.99 -0.60
N LYS A 488 -28.15 13.17 -1.19
CA LYS A 488 -29.03 13.45 -2.32
C LYS A 488 -28.34 14.46 -3.23
N LEU A 489 -29.00 14.84 -4.33
CA LEU A 489 -28.58 15.94 -5.20
C LEU A 489 -28.11 17.14 -4.36
N ALA A 490 -26.87 17.56 -4.57
CA ALA A 490 -26.30 18.76 -3.96
C ALA A 490 -25.86 19.73 -5.05
N GLU A 491 -26.30 20.99 -4.92
CA GLU A 491 -25.79 22.10 -5.72
C GLU A 491 -24.71 22.83 -4.90
N ILE A 492 -23.51 22.94 -5.47
CA ILE A 492 -22.39 23.65 -4.85
C ILE A 492 -22.36 25.05 -5.46
N ALA A 493 -22.64 26.05 -4.62
CA ALA A 493 -22.50 27.45 -5.00
C ALA A 493 -21.01 27.83 -5.10
N ILE A 494 -20.60 28.33 -6.25
CA ILE A 494 -19.24 28.86 -6.43
C ILE A 494 -19.16 30.24 -5.74
N PRO A 495 -18.12 30.51 -4.92
CA PRO A 495 -17.95 31.81 -4.30
C PRO A 495 -17.88 32.93 -5.36
N SER A 496 -18.72 33.97 -5.22
CA SER A 496 -18.86 35.05 -6.22
C SER A 496 -17.59 35.87 -6.48
N HIS A 497 -16.57 35.75 -5.61
CA HIS A 497 -15.28 36.43 -5.73
C HIS A 497 -14.17 35.52 -6.26
N ALA A 498 -14.46 34.25 -6.56
CA ALA A 498 -13.49 33.33 -7.14
C ALA A 498 -13.12 33.78 -8.56
N SER A 499 -11.85 34.08 -8.79
CA SER A 499 -11.33 34.64 -10.06
C SER A 499 -10.16 33.85 -10.65
N GLY A 500 -9.90 32.66 -10.12
CA GLY A 500 -8.83 31.75 -10.54
C GLY A 500 -9.28 30.30 -10.54
N MET A 501 -8.34 29.39 -10.81
CA MET A 501 -8.59 27.95 -10.78
C MET A 501 -9.08 27.53 -9.39
N MET A 502 -10.15 26.75 -9.35
CA MET A 502 -10.64 26.09 -8.14
C MET A 502 -10.52 24.58 -8.30
N SER A 503 -10.53 23.86 -7.18
CA SER A 503 -10.47 22.40 -7.19
C SER A 503 -11.55 21.80 -6.30
N LEU A 504 -12.24 20.76 -6.78
CA LEU A 504 -13.26 20.05 -6.05
C LEU A 504 -12.82 18.60 -5.85
N LEU A 505 -12.52 18.26 -4.59
CA LEU A 505 -12.22 16.89 -4.17
C LEU A 505 -13.51 16.26 -3.66
N ILE A 506 -13.90 15.13 -4.23
CA ILE A 506 -15.05 14.34 -3.80
C ILE A 506 -14.53 13.04 -3.19
N SER A 507 -14.97 12.71 -1.98
CA SER A 507 -14.58 11.51 -1.22
C SER A 507 -15.84 10.76 -0.78
N PRO A 508 -16.30 9.75 -1.55
CA PRO A 508 -17.48 8.96 -1.20
C PRO A 508 -17.16 7.87 -0.16
N GLU A 509 -18.05 7.65 0.83
CA GLU A 509 -17.87 6.55 1.80
C GLU A 509 -18.08 5.15 1.19
N LYS A 510 -18.98 5.03 0.21
CA LYS A 510 -19.32 3.82 -0.62
C LYS A 510 -19.87 4.28 -1.98
N PRO A 511 -19.83 3.45 -3.05
CA PRO A 511 -19.46 3.98 -4.35
C PRO A 511 -20.71 4.30 -5.17
N GLU A 512 -20.85 5.57 -5.55
CA GLU A 512 -20.92 6.03 -6.94
C GLU A 512 -21.59 7.40 -7.02
N PHE A 513 -21.10 8.24 -7.90
CA PHE A 513 -21.70 9.54 -8.13
C PHE A 513 -21.53 9.97 -9.58
N ARG A 514 -22.44 10.85 -9.99
CA ARG A 514 -22.29 11.66 -11.20
C ARG A 514 -22.04 13.09 -10.77
N ILE A 515 -21.34 13.83 -11.62
CA ILE A 515 -21.14 15.26 -11.44
C ILE A 515 -21.51 15.99 -12.72
N GLU A 516 -22.16 17.12 -12.56
CA GLU A 516 -22.48 18.04 -13.66
C GLU A 516 -21.83 19.39 -13.39
N PHE A 517 -21.14 19.91 -14.39
CA PHE A 517 -20.59 21.26 -14.42
C PHE A 517 -21.38 22.06 -15.46
N ASP A 518 -22.28 22.94 -15.01
CA ASP A 518 -23.05 23.78 -15.92
C ASP A 518 -22.27 25.06 -16.24
N SER A 519 -21.91 25.22 -17.52
CA SER A 519 -21.23 26.42 -18.04
C SER A 519 -19.91 26.75 -17.33
N ILE A 520 -19.20 25.71 -16.87
CA ILE A 520 -17.91 25.79 -16.17
C ILE A 520 -16.91 24.91 -16.93
N PRO A 521 -15.78 25.44 -17.40
CA PRO A 521 -14.67 24.63 -17.92
C PRO A 521 -14.02 23.81 -16.80
N TRP A 522 -13.84 22.50 -16.99
CA TRP A 522 -13.29 21.61 -15.98
C TRP A 522 -12.46 20.47 -16.57
N VAL A 523 -11.57 19.92 -15.74
CA VAL A 523 -10.82 18.69 -15.97
C VAL A 523 -10.93 17.80 -14.75
N VAL A 524 -10.78 16.49 -14.93
CA VAL A 524 -10.57 15.55 -13.84
C VAL A 524 -9.10 15.17 -13.80
N GLU A 525 -8.51 15.20 -12.61
CA GLU A 525 -7.17 14.66 -12.41
C GLU A 525 -7.24 13.14 -12.38
N ALA A 526 -6.36 12.50 -13.14
CA ALA A 526 -6.26 11.05 -13.20
C ALA A 526 -4.80 10.66 -12.93
N SER A 527 -4.32 10.97 -11.74
CA SER A 527 -2.92 10.80 -11.32
C SER A 527 -2.74 9.61 -10.37
N VAL A 528 -1.52 9.36 -9.90
CA VAL A 528 -1.30 8.36 -8.82
C VAL A 528 -2.01 8.75 -7.55
N THR A 529 -2.01 10.05 -7.23
CA THR A 529 -2.60 10.57 -5.99
C THR A 529 -4.12 10.58 -6.09
N PHE A 530 -4.67 10.97 -7.26
CA PHE A 530 -6.10 10.97 -7.54
C PHE A 530 -6.40 10.09 -8.75
N PRO A 531 -6.46 8.76 -8.55
CA PRO A 531 -6.78 7.85 -9.64
C PRO A 531 -8.23 8.02 -10.07
N LEU A 532 -8.48 7.89 -11.37
CA LEU A 532 -9.83 8.03 -11.92
C LEU A 532 -10.52 6.66 -11.99
N ALA A 533 -11.54 6.41 -11.16
CA ALA A 533 -12.54 5.40 -11.53
C ALA A 533 -13.66 6.00 -12.31
N THR A 534 -14.08 5.19 -13.27
CA THR A 534 -15.40 5.27 -13.84
C THR A 534 -16.00 3.87 -13.92
N ARG A 535 -17.33 3.76 -13.90
CA ARG A 535 -18.08 2.54 -14.28
C ARG A 535 -18.72 2.61 -15.66
N THR A 536 -18.54 3.72 -16.35
CA THR A 536 -19.16 3.97 -17.65
C THR A 536 -18.37 3.26 -18.75
N SER A 537 -19.06 2.47 -19.57
CA SER A 537 -18.52 1.83 -20.78
C SER A 537 -19.51 1.97 -21.94
N PRO A 538 -19.09 2.40 -23.14
CA PRO A 538 -17.73 2.85 -23.47
C PRO A 538 -17.40 4.19 -22.80
N LEU A 539 -16.15 4.35 -22.37
CA LEU A 539 -15.63 5.61 -21.86
C LEU A 539 -14.83 6.29 -22.97
N VAL A 540 -15.26 7.49 -23.38
CA VAL A 540 -14.51 8.32 -24.32
C VAL A 540 -13.86 9.44 -23.52
N MET A 541 -12.54 9.54 -23.60
CA MET A 541 -11.76 10.53 -22.88
C MET A 541 -10.99 11.39 -23.86
N ARG A 542 -10.97 12.70 -23.60
CA ARG A 542 -10.02 13.61 -24.22
C ARG A 542 -8.93 13.91 -23.21
N PHE A 543 -7.70 14.05 -23.64
CA PHE A 543 -6.62 14.40 -22.73
C PHE A 543 -5.68 15.39 -23.39
N ALA A 544 -5.09 16.23 -22.55
CA ALA A 544 -4.06 17.15 -22.96
C ALA A 544 -2.71 16.47 -22.83
N VAL A 545 -1.89 16.61 -23.85
CA VAL A 545 -0.52 16.10 -23.84
C VAL A 545 0.44 17.27 -23.86
N ALA A 546 1.48 17.20 -23.04
CA ALA A 546 2.56 18.15 -23.09
C ALA A 546 3.26 18.10 -24.46
N PRO A 547 3.73 19.24 -25.01
CA PRO A 547 4.38 19.28 -26.33
C PRO A 547 5.56 18.32 -26.52
N GLU A 548 6.29 18.03 -25.44
CA GLU A 548 7.46 17.16 -25.40
C GLU A 548 7.13 15.66 -25.33
N GLN A 549 5.87 15.29 -25.16
CA GLN A 549 5.48 13.92 -24.86
C GLN A 549 5.20 13.12 -26.14
N GLU A 550 5.91 12.01 -26.30
CA GLU A 550 5.85 11.17 -27.50
C GLU A 550 4.90 9.97 -27.36
N LYS A 551 4.65 9.52 -26.12
CA LYS A 551 3.79 8.39 -25.82
C LYS A 551 2.78 8.73 -24.73
N LEU A 552 1.57 8.21 -24.85
CA LEU A 552 0.59 8.15 -23.79
C LEU A 552 0.77 6.83 -23.04
N ARG A 553 0.95 6.91 -21.73
CA ARG A 553 0.95 5.76 -20.84
C ARG A 553 -0.23 5.86 -19.90
N PHE A 554 -0.96 4.77 -19.77
CA PHE A 554 -1.91 4.64 -18.68
C PHE A 554 -1.93 3.19 -18.21
N LYS A 555 -2.19 3.04 -16.93
CA LYS A 555 -2.40 1.78 -16.26
C LYS A 555 -3.89 1.59 -16.06
N MET A 556 -4.37 0.41 -16.38
CA MET A 556 -5.75 0.05 -16.09
C MET A 556 -5.73 -1.29 -15.37
N THR A 557 -6.38 -1.30 -14.22
CA THR A 557 -6.61 -2.52 -13.47
C THR A 557 -8.02 -3.00 -13.82
N SER A 558 -8.18 -4.27 -14.15
CA SER A 558 -9.50 -4.85 -14.40
C SER A 558 -9.66 -6.11 -13.58
N TYR A 559 -10.72 -6.19 -12.80
CA TYR A 559 -11.05 -7.38 -12.00
C TYR A 559 -11.99 -8.35 -12.73
N THR A 560 -12.20 -8.17 -14.04
CA THR A 560 -13.00 -9.08 -14.85
C THR A 560 -12.17 -10.23 -15.38
N ALA A 561 -12.79 -11.41 -15.51
CA ALA A 561 -12.15 -12.60 -16.09
C ALA A 561 -11.65 -12.39 -17.53
N LYS A 562 -12.15 -11.37 -18.23
CA LYS A 562 -11.66 -10.94 -19.54
C LYS A 562 -11.04 -9.56 -19.43
N PRO A 563 -9.84 -9.35 -19.98
CA PRO A 563 -9.23 -8.03 -19.97
C PRO A 563 -10.04 -7.06 -20.84
N PRO A 564 -10.10 -5.77 -20.47
CA PRO A 564 -10.76 -4.73 -21.24
C PRO A 564 -10.13 -4.54 -22.63
N LEU A 565 -10.95 -4.20 -23.62
CA LEU A 565 -10.45 -3.79 -24.93
C LEU A 565 -10.27 -2.27 -24.91
N VAL A 566 -9.03 -1.81 -24.84
CA VAL A 566 -8.76 -0.39 -25.10
C VAL A 566 -8.49 -0.19 -26.57
N THR A 567 -9.10 0.85 -27.11
CA THR A 567 -8.85 1.31 -28.44
C THR A 567 -8.42 2.78 -28.43
N TYR A 568 -7.81 3.22 -29.50
CA TYR A 568 -7.54 4.64 -29.71
C TYR A 568 -7.98 5.03 -31.11
N VAL A 569 -8.31 6.32 -31.28
CA VAL A 569 -8.79 6.86 -32.56
C VAL A 569 -7.64 7.65 -33.21
N PRO A 570 -6.87 7.06 -34.14
CA PRO A 570 -5.92 7.76 -35.00
C PRO A 570 -6.54 8.86 -35.87
N PRO A 571 -5.72 9.78 -36.44
CA PRO A 571 -6.19 10.89 -37.29
C PRO A 571 -7.02 10.48 -38.51
N ASP A 572 -6.92 9.22 -38.95
CA ASP A 572 -7.74 8.67 -40.05
C ASP A 572 -9.17 8.31 -39.60
N GLY A 573 -9.48 8.43 -38.31
CA GLY A 573 -10.76 8.11 -37.70
C GLY A 573 -11.01 6.62 -37.47
N ILE A 574 -10.06 5.75 -37.82
CA ILE A 574 -10.23 4.29 -37.74
C ILE A 574 -9.79 3.80 -36.38
N GLU A 575 -10.71 3.35 -35.55
CA GLU A 575 -10.43 2.79 -34.23
C GLU A 575 -9.41 1.62 -34.30
N ARG A 576 -8.32 1.71 -33.52
CA ARG A 576 -7.24 0.70 -33.44
C ARG A 576 -7.14 0.13 -32.03
N ALA A 577 -6.80 -1.15 -31.90
CA ALA A 577 -6.56 -1.78 -30.59
C ALA A 577 -5.27 -1.25 -29.94
N GLY A 578 -5.33 -0.96 -28.64
CA GLY A 578 -4.24 -0.40 -27.84
C GLY A 578 -3.17 -1.40 -27.37
N GLY A 579 -3.25 -2.66 -27.80
CA GLY A 579 -2.40 -3.76 -27.34
C GLY A 579 -3.16 -4.80 -26.51
N GLU A 580 -2.54 -5.95 -26.25
CA GLU A 580 -3.09 -6.98 -25.38
C GLU A 580 -2.99 -6.55 -23.91
N PHE A 581 -4.11 -6.65 -23.18
CA PHE A 581 -4.19 -6.41 -21.75
C PHE A 581 -3.99 -7.73 -21.00
N HIS A 582 -3.07 -7.74 -20.05
CA HIS A 582 -3.02 -8.77 -19.00
C HIS A 582 -3.88 -8.32 -17.80
N GLU A 583 -4.13 -9.19 -16.80
CA GLU A 583 -5.00 -8.93 -15.61
C GLU A 583 -4.70 -7.59 -14.89
N TYR A 584 -3.55 -6.97 -15.17
CA TYR A 584 -3.24 -5.57 -14.86
C TYR A 584 -2.47 -5.02 -16.06
N GLY A 585 -3.15 -4.32 -16.96
CA GLY A 585 -2.58 -3.91 -18.24
C GLY A 585 -2.17 -2.45 -18.21
N GLU A 586 -0.86 -2.21 -18.32
CA GLU A 586 -0.34 -0.90 -18.72
C GLU A 586 -0.36 -0.83 -20.25
N MET A 587 -0.97 0.24 -20.78
CA MET A 587 -1.01 0.53 -22.20
C MET A 587 -0.02 1.64 -22.51
N CYS A 588 0.68 1.50 -23.64
CA CYS A 588 1.52 2.55 -24.19
C CYS A 588 1.11 2.81 -25.65
N ALA A 589 0.50 3.96 -25.94
CA ALA A 589 0.17 4.38 -27.30
C ALA A 589 1.12 5.50 -27.76
N PRO A 590 1.71 5.43 -28.96
CA PRO A 590 2.38 6.58 -29.56
C PRO A 590 1.38 7.71 -29.82
N ILE A 591 1.68 8.93 -29.37
CA ILE A 591 0.80 10.09 -29.54
C ILE A 591 0.69 10.52 -31.00
N ALA A 592 1.76 10.30 -31.77
CA ALA A 592 1.78 10.54 -33.20
C ALA A 592 0.68 9.74 -33.95
N ASP A 593 0.21 8.63 -33.37
CA ASP A 593 -0.82 7.77 -33.93
C ASP A 593 -2.23 8.13 -33.45
N MET A 594 -2.44 9.25 -32.76
CA MET A 594 -3.73 9.64 -32.19
C MET A 594 -4.29 10.92 -32.82
N THR A 595 -5.61 11.02 -32.94
CA THR A 595 -6.27 12.23 -33.47
C THR A 595 -5.98 13.42 -32.56
N LYS A 596 -5.55 14.54 -33.15
CA LYS A 596 -5.33 15.81 -32.46
C LYS A 596 -6.37 16.83 -32.91
N GLU A 597 -7.21 17.29 -31.99
CA GLU A 597 -8.19 18.37 -32.23
C GLU A 597 -8.02 19.44 -31.15
N GLY A 598 -7.76 20.69 -31.56
CA GLY A 598 -7.63 21.81 -30.62
C GLY A 598 -6.46 21.68 -29.62
N GLY A 599 -5.48 20.81 -29.89
CA GLY A 599 -4.42 20.51 -28.92
C GLY A 599 -4.74 19.36 -27.96
N PHE A 600 -5.81 18.61 -28.20
CA PHE A 600 -6.23 17.47 -27.39
C PHE A 600 -6.26 16.19 -28.20
N TRP A 601 -6.05 15.07 -27.51
CA TRP A 601 -6.06 13.74 -28.09
C TRP A 601 -7.20 12.89 -27.52
N THR A 602 -7.74 11.97 -28.32
CA THR A 602 -8.92 11.17 -27.96
C THR A 602 -8.55 9.70 -27.74
N LEU A 603 -8.91 9.17 -26.58
CA LEU A 603 -8.80 7.76 -26.20
C LEU A 603 -10.21 7.18 -25.98
N LYS A 604 -10.47 5.95 -26.44
CA LYS A 604 -11.75 5.27 -26.25
C LYS A 604 -11.53 3.94 -25.55
N ILE A 605 -12.14 3.76 -24.40
CA ILE A 605 -12.03 2.54 -23.61
C ILE A 605 -13.35 1.79 -23.69
N VAL A 606 -13.31 0.56 -24.19
CA VAL A 606 -14.49 -0.30 -24.34
C VAL A 606 -14.35 -1.52 -23.43
N ALA A 607 -15.02 -1.49 -22.29
CA ALA A 607 -15.06 -2.67 -21.42
C ALA A 607 -15.96 -3.76 -22.06
N PRO A 608 -15.54 -5.04 -22.06
CA PRO A 608 -16.21 -6.14 -22.75
C PRO A 608 -17.56 -6.57 -22.16
N SER A 609 -18.03 -6.00 -21.04
CA SER A 609 -19.30 -6.33 -20.40
C SER A 609 -19.84 -5.19 -19.52
N GLU A 610 -21.15 -5.21 -19.24
CA GLU A 610 -21.83 -4.35 -18.24
C GLU A 610 -21.45 -4.70 -16.78
N GLU A 611 -20.78 -5.84 -16.57
CA GLU A 611 -20.26 -6.27 -15.28
C GLU A 611 -19.05 -5.42 -14.88
N THR A 612 -19.30 -4.47 -13.99
CA THR A 612 -18.38 -3.74 -13.10
C THR A 612 -16.90 -3.83 -13.49
N THR A 613 -16.40 -2.85 -14.22
CA THR A 613 -14.95 -2.75 -14.48
C THR A 613 -14.47 -1.34 -14.16
N ARG A 614 -13.58 -1.23 -13.15
CA ARG A 614 -13.17 0.03 -12.47
C ARG A 614 -11.68 0.33 -12.65
N TRP A 615 -11.35 1.62 -12.55
CA TRP A 615 -10.04 2.29 -12.35
C TRP A 615 -9.06 2.38 -13.53
N HIS A 616 -8.97 3.59 -14.08
CA HIS A 616 -7.87 4.05 -14.93
C HIS A 616 -6.88 4.84 -14.07
N TYR A 617 -5.72 4.25 -13.79
CA TYR A 617 -4.58 4.93 -13.17
C TYR A 617 -3.69 5.47 -14.29
N PHE A 618 -3.62 6.77 -14.55
CA PHE A 618 -2.67 7.27 -15.54
C PHE A 618 -1.34 7.51 -14.84
N TYR A 619 -0.27 6.86 -15.31
CA TYR A 619 1.09 7.14 -14.85
C TYR A 619 2.00 7.58 -16.00
N GLN A 620 2.46 8.83 -15.85
CA GLN A 620 3.47 9.60 -16.58
C GLN A 620 3.30 9.93 -18.07
N THR A 621 3.02 11.21 -18.36
CA THR A 621 3.98 12.28 -18.78
C THR A 621 3.24 13.63 -18.63
N PRO A 622 3.90 14.82 -18.54
CA PRO A 622 3.81 15.78 -17.42
C PRO A 622 2.47 16.48 -17.12
N LEU A 623 1.35 16.05 -17.72
CA LEU A 623 -0.01 16.49 -17.49
C LEU A 623 -0.92 15.27 -17.30
N PRO A 624 -1.08 14.72 -16.07
CA PRO A 624 -1.94 13.56 -15.77
C PRO A 624 -3.44 13.91 -15.75
N TYR A 625 -3.88 14.83 -16.60
CA TYR A 625 -5.22 15.40 -16.56
C TYR A 625 -6.05 14.88 -17.73
N VAL A 626 -7.23 14.37 -17.39
CA VAL A 626 -8.21 13.91 -18.36
C VAL A 626 -9.30 14.96 -18.45
N MET A 627 -9.67 15.30 -19.67
CA MET A 627 -10.88 16.05 -19.95
C MET A 627 -11.99 15.07 -20.27
N LEU A 628 -13.04 15.15 -19.48
CA LEU A 628 -14.27 14.44 -19.76
C LEU A 628 -15.28 15.49 -20.22
N ASN A 629 -15.15 15.90 -21.49
CA ASN A 629 -16.14 16.68 -22.25
C ASN A 629 -16.56 18.04 -21.64
N MET A 630 -16.12 19.14 -22.26
CA MET A 630 -16.44 20.50 -21.83
C MET A 630 -17.34 21.23 -22.84
N LYS A 631 -18.28 22.02 -22.31
CA LYS A 631 -18.92 23.13 -23.02
C LYS A 631 -18.18 24.43 -22.76
#